data_AF-A0A388NYN7-F1
#
_entry.id   AF-A0A388NYN7-F1
#
_cell.length_a   1.000
_cell.length_b   1.000
_cell.length_c   1.000
_cell.angle_alpha   90.00
_cell.angle_beta   90.00
_cell.angle_gamma   90.00
#
_symmetry.space_group_name_H-M   'P 1'
#
loop_
_entity.id
_entity.type
_entity.pdbx_description
1 polymer ?
#
loop_
_entity_poly.entity_id
_entity_poly.type
_entity_poly.pdbx_seq_one_letter_code
_entity_poly.pdbx_strand_id
1 'polypeptide(L)'
;MRDYTVGGPSSITAEKSGLVDADCYKPNIDRELLKQLMARNNGLAVAHVASWFAALGVFGWLAHLSWGSWWAIPTFAVYGVLYGSMSDSRWHETGHRTAFRTKWMNDVVYYIASFMIFREPETWRWSHARHHSDTIIVGRDAEIAFKRNVPFYKYLLELVGISAVPNEFKQWLQNAFGKMTNNQKEFQPAETFRISIWPREYTF
;
A
#
# COMPACT_ATOMS: atom_id res chain seq x y z
N MET A 1 -18.50 9.77 18.20
CA MET A 1 -17.53 8.92 17.46
C MET A 1 -16.33 9.79 17.11
N ARG A 2 -15.09 9.30 17.22
CA ARG A 2 -13.89 10.10 16.86
C ARG A 2 -13.88 10.33 15.34
N ASP A 3 -13.58 11.55 14.90
CA ASP A 3 -13.55 11.88 13.47
C ASP A 3 -12.18 11.53 12.87
N TYR A 4 -12.17 10.58 11.93
CA TYR A 4 -10.99 10.09 11.20
C TYR A 4 -10.85 10.69 9.81
N THR A 5 -11.66 11.69 9.45
CA THR A 5 -11.58 12.36 8.15
C THR A 5 -10.24 13.08 8.03
N VAL A 6 -9.47 12.75 6.99
CA VAL A 6 -8.18 13.38 6.73
C VAL A 6 -8.41 14.86 6.38
N GLY A 7 -7.65 15.77 7.00
CA GLY A 7 -7.89 17.21 6.88
C GLY A 7 -9.08 17.74 7.69
N GLY A 8 -9.76 16.88 8.47
CA GLY A 8 -10.86 17.28 9.35
C GLY A 8 -10.41 17.97 10.65
N PRO A 9 -11.34 18.28 11.58
CA PRO A 9 -11.05 18.97 12.84
C PRO A 9 -9.95 18.31 13.70
N SER A 10 -9.84 16.98 13.66
CA SER A 10 -8.77 16.24 14.35
C SER A 10 -7.38 16.60 13.84
N SER A 11 -7.23 16.93 12.54
CA SER A 11 -5.96 17.37 11.96
C SER A 11 -5.49 18.69 12.57
N ILE A 12 -6.40 19.67 12.67
CA ILE A 12 -6.10 21.00 13.25
C ILE A 12 -5.68 20.84 14.72
N THR A 13 -6.33 19.93 15.44
CA THR A 13 -5.99 19.63 16.83
C THR A 13 -4.61 18.99 16.94
N ALA A 14 -4.28 18.05 16.04
CA ALA A 14 -2.98 17.41 16.00
C ALA A 14 -1.84 18.40 15.72
N GLU A 15 -2.05 19.30 14.75
CA GLU A 15 -1.09 20.36 14.41
C GLU A 15 -0.85 21.30 15.60
N LYS A 16 -1.92 21.80 16.23
CA LYS A 16 -1.82 22.65 17.44
C LYS A 16 -1.13 21.94 18.61
N SER A 17 -1.17 20.62 18.65
CA SER A 17 -0.53 19.81 19.69
C SER A 17 0.91 19.43 19.34
N GLY A 18 1.45 19.89 18.19
CA GLY A 18 2.81 19.57 17.75
C GLY A 18 3.00 18.11 17.34
N LEU A 19 1.92 17.41 16.99
CA LEU A 19 1.99 16.00 16.59
C LEU A 19 2.34 15.82 15.11
N VAL A 20 2.00 16.79 14.26
CA VAL A 20 2.25 16.72 12.82
C VAL A 20 3.73 16.90 12.53
N ASP A 21 4.30 16.00 11.73
CA ASP A 21 5.72 15.97 11.38
C ASP A 21 6.63 16.06 12.62
N ALA A 22 6.19 15.46 13.73
CA ALA A 22 6.88 15.54 15.01
C ALA A 22 8.28 14.89 14.95
N ASP A 23 9.25 15.50 15.64
CA ASP A 23 10.59 14.92 15.77
C ASP A 23 10.55 13.72 16.72
N CYS A 24 10.28 12.56 16.14
CA CYS A 24 10.21 11.31 16.86
C CYS A 24 11.59 10.85 17.34
N TYR A 25 11.58 10.01 18.38
CA TYR A 25 12.79 9.38 18.89
C TYR A 25 13.55 8.66 17.77
N LYS A 26 14.84 8.96 17.64
CA LYS A 26 15.78 8.27 16.73
C LYS A 26 16.80 7.53 17.59
N PRO A 27 16.98 6.22 17.41
CA PRO A 27 17.98 5.47 18.16
C PRO A 27 19.38 6.03 17.87
N ASN A 28 20.23 6.08 18.90
CA ASN A 28 21.63 6.45 18.74
C ASN A 28 22.40 5.27 18.12
N ILE A 29 22.62 5.33 16.81
CA ILE A 29 23.34 4.31 16.04
C ILE A 29 24.47 4.98 15.24
N ASP A 30 25.62 4.30 15.16
CA ASP A 30 26.73 4.73 14.32
C ASP A 30 26.30 4.84 12.85
N ARG A 31 26.77 5.89 12.17
CA ARG A 31 26.36 6.18 10.78
C ARG A 31 26.85 5.13 9.80
N GLU A 32 28.04 4.57 10.01
CA GLU A 32 28.57 3.53 9.12
C GLU A 32 27.84 2.21 9.33
N LEU A 33 27.53 1.86 10.58
CA LEU A 33 26.67 0.71 10.88
C LEU A 33 25.28 0.87 10.24
N LEU A 34 24.64 2.03 10.39
CA LEU A 34 23.33 2.28 9.79
C LEU A 34 23.36 2.12 8.26
N LYS A 35 24.39 2.63 7.59
CA LYS A 35 24.56 2.45 6.13
C LYS A 35 24.69 0.98 5.75
N GLN A 36 25.41 0.18 6.54
CA GLN A 36 25.56 -1.25 6.30
C GLN A 36 24.22 -1.99 6.47
N LEU A 37 23.45 -1.67 7.51
CA LEU A 37 22.13 -2.26 7.75
C LEU A 37 21.10 -1.90 6.67
N MET A 38 21.23 -0.73 6.05
CA MET A 38 20.36 -0.25 4.98
C MET A 38 20.85 -0.64 3.57
N ALA A 39 21.87 -1.50 3.46
CA ALA A 39 22.45 -1.89 2.19
C ALA A 39 21.45 -2.69 1.33
N ARG A 40 21.22 -2.22 0.10
CA ARG A 40 20.26 -2.82 -0.85
C ARG A 40 20.97 -3.80 -1.77
N ASN A 41 20.31 -4.91 -2.09
CA ASN A 41 20.90 -5.97 -2.91
C ASN A 41 19.93 -6.42 -4.01
N ASN A 42 20.26 -6.09 -5.27
CA ASN A 42 19.46 -6.48 -6.42
C ASN A 42 19.33 -8.00 -6.56
N GLY A 43 20.40 -8.76 -6.32
CA GLY A 43 20.38 -10.23 -6.48
C GLY A 43 19.43 -10.90 -5.49
N LEU A 44 19.50 -10.50 -4.21
CA LEU A 44 18.57 -11.00 -3.20
C LEU A 44 17.14 -10.56 -3.50
N ALA A 45 16.92 -9.29 -3.82
CA ALA A 45 15.59 -8.78 -4.15
C ALA A 45 14.97 -9.50 -5.37
N VAL A 46 15.75 -9.74 -6.43
CA VAL A 46 15.31 -10.55 -7.58
C VAL A 46 14.96 -11.97 -7.15
N ALA A 47 15.78 -12.62 -6.32
CA ALA A 47 15.48 -13.97 -5.83
C ALA A 47 14.18 -14.01 -4.99
N HIS A 48 13.91 -13.00 -4.16
CA HIS A 48 12.67 -12.88 -3.39
C HIS A 48 11.43 -12.65 -4.26
N VAL A 49 11.58 -11.92 -5.37
CA VAL A 49 10.49 -11.70 -6.34
C VAL A 49 10.27 -12.93 -7.22
N ALA A 50 11.35 -13.55 -7.70
CA ALA A 50 11.28 -14.76 -8.52
C ALA A 50 10.69 -15.95 -7.74
N SER A 51 11.10 -16.15 -6.49
CA SER A 51 10.53 -17.20 -5.63
C SER A 51 9.05 -16.99 -5.36
N TRP A 52 8.61 -15.74 -5.21
CA TRP A 52 7.20 -15.40 -5.08
C TRP A 52 6.39 -15.74 -6.34
N PHE A 53 6.83 -15.32 -7.53
CA PHE A 53 6.15 -15.68 -8.78
C PHE A 53 6.21 -17.17 -9.08
N ALA A 54 7.31 -17.85 -8.74
CA ALA A 54 7.41 -19.30 -8.86
C ALA A 54 6.39 -20.00 -7.95
N ALA A 55 6.26 -19.58 -6.69
CA ALA A 55 5.26 -20.12 -5.77
C ALA A 55 3.83 -19.88 -6.29
N LEU A 56 3.52 -18.68 -6.82
CA LEU A 56 2.25 -18.40 -7.47
C LEU A 56 1.98 -19.33 -8.65
N GLY A 57 2.98 -19.54 -9.52
CA GLY A 57 2.86 -20.45 -10.66
C GLY A 57 2.60 -21.88 -10.24
N VAL A 58 3.34 -22.38 -9.25
CA VAL A 58 3.18 -23.74 -8.70
C VAL A 58 1.80 -23.93 -8.08
N PHE A 59 1.38 -23.04 -7.18
CA PHE A 59 0.08 -23.20 -6.51
C PHE A 59 -1.09 -22.89 -7.43
N GLY A 60 -0.94 -21.99 -8.41
CA GLY A 60 -1.94 -21.77 -9.46
C GLY A 60 -2.12 -23.01 -10.33
N TRP A 61 -1.02 -23.67 -10.71
CA TRP A 61 -1.06 -24.93 -11.44
C TRP A 61 -1.69 -26.06 -10.62
N LEU A 62 -1.32 -26.22 -9.35
CA LEU A 62 -1.93 -27.21 -8.46
C LEU A 62 -3.43 -26.96 -8.23
N ALA A 63 -3.82 -25.68 -8.11
CA ALA A 63 -5.22 -25.29 -7.99
C ALA A 63 -6.02 -25.61 -9.26
N HIS A 64 -5.41 -25.44 -10.44
CA HIS A 64 -6.00 -25.87 -11.70
C HIS A 64 -6.17 -27.39 -11.78
N LEU A 65 -5.14 -28.17 -11.44
CA LEU A 65 -5.20 -29.64 -11.48
C LEU A 65 -6.19 -30.25 -10.48
N SER A 66 -6.39 -29.59 -9.34
CA SER A 66 -7.30 -30.05 -8.30
C SER A 66 -8.75 -29.58 -8.52
N TRP A 67 -9.03 -28.83 -9.58
CA TRP A 67 -10.36 -28.32 -9.90
C TRP A 67 -11.39 -29.45 -9.99
N GLY A 68 -12.54 -29.28 -9.34
CA GLY A 68 -13.58 -30.31 -9.24
C GLY A 68 -13.35 -31.34 -8.13
N SER A 69 -12.31 -31.20 -7.31
CA SER A 69 -12.05 -32.03 -6.12
C SER A 69 -11.97 -31.19 -4.84
N TRP A 70 -12.06 -31.85 -3.68
CA TRP A 70 -11.86 -31.19 -2.38
C TRP A 70 -10.47 -30.58 -2.20
N TRP A 71 -9.47 -31.04 -2.96
CA TRP A 71 -8.12 -30.48 -2.94
C TRP A 71 -8.05 -29.05 -3.51
N ALA A 72 -9.03 -28.63 -4.31
CA ALA A 72 -9.10 -27.26 -4.82
C ALA A 72 -9.10 -26.23 -3.68
N ILE A 73 -9.80 -26.52 -2.58
CA ILE A 73 -9.94 -25.59 -1.45
C ILE A 73 -8.56 -25.22 -0.85
N PRO A 74 -7.75 -26.16 -0.34
CA PRO A 74 -6.45 -25.81 0.23
C PRO A 74 -5.48 -25.22 -0.81
N THR A 75 -5.48 -25.68 -2.07
CA THR A 75 -4.57 -25.13 -3.09
C THR A 75 -4.92 -23.70 -3.47
N PHE A 76 -6.21 -23.38 -3.65
CA PHE A 76 -6.65 -22.00 -3.88
C PHE A 76 -6.46 -21.12 -2.65
N ALA A 77 -6.63 -21.66 -1.43
CA ALA A 77 -6.37 -20.92 -0.21
C ALA A 77 -4.89 -20.50 -0.13
N VAL A 78 -3.95 -21.42 -0.40
CA VAL A 78 -2.52 -21.07 -0.43
C VAL A 78 -2.22 -20.10 -1.56
N TYR A 79 -2.74 -20.32 -2.77
CA TYR A 79 -2.59 -19.38 -3.89
C TYR A 79 -3.08 -17.98 -3.51
N GLY A 80 -4.25 -17.86 -2.89
CA GLY A 80 -4.83 -16.59 -2.46
C GLY A 80 -3.97 -15.86 -1.41
N VAL A 81 -3.41 -16.59 -0.44
CA VAL A 81 -2.47 -16.03 0.55
C VAL A 81 -1.18 -15.55 -0.11
N LEU A 82 -0.62 -16.33 -1.04
CA LEU A 82 0.56 -15.94 -1.82
C LEU A 82 0.26 -14.72 -2.70
N TYR A 83 -0.95 -14.62 -3.26
CA TYR A 83 -1.36 -13.54 -4.13
C TYR A 83 -1.60 -12.24 -3.34
N GLY A 84 -2.34 -12.30 -2.23
CA GLY A 84 -2.65 -11.12 -1.41
C GLY A 84 -1.50 -10.70 -0.52
N SER A 85 -1.14 -11.53 0.47
CA SER A 85 -0.22 -11.16 1.55
C SER A 85 1.20 -10.90 1.06
N MET A 86 1.68 -11.66 0.06
CA MET A 86 3.02 -11.40 -0.47
C MET A 86 3.02 -10.13 -1.33
N SER A 87 2.02 -9.89 -2.17
CA SER A 87 1.87 -8.59 -2.85
C SER A 87 1.88 -7.44 -1.87
N ASP A 88 1.16 -7.57 -0.74
CA ASP A 88 1.12 -6.55 0.32
C ASP A 88 2.52 -6.18 0.82
N SER A 89 3.34 -7.16 1.17
CA SER A 89 4.73 -6.86 1.56
C SER A 89 5.59 -6.25 0.44
N ARG A 90 5.33 -6.60 -0.84
CA ARG A 90 6.14 -6.11 -1.97
C ARG A 90 5.78 -4.69 -2.36
N TRP A 91 4.50 -4.30 -2.45
CA TRP A 91 4.18 -2.90 -2.75
C TRP A 91 4.70 -2.00 -1.62
N HIS A 92 4.66 -2.45 -0.37
CA HIS A 92 5.13 -1.69 0.79
C HIS A 92 6.62 -1.39 0.66
N GLU A 93 7.45 -2.42 0.62
CA GLU A 93 8.90 -2.29 0.60
C GLU A 93 9.42 -1.63 -0.68
N THR A 94 8.84 -1.96 -1.84
CA THR A 94 9.26 -1.36 -3.12
C THR A 94 8.68 0.04 -3.32
N GLY A 95 7.61 0.39 -2.61
CA GLY A 95 7.08 1.75 -2.50
C GLY A 95 8.07 2.70 -1.81
N HIS A 96 8.76 2.21 -0.78
CA HIS A 96 9.89 2.90 -0.12
C HIS A 96 11.16 2.95 -0.97
N ARG A 97 11.23 2.14 -2.04
CA ARG A 97 12.40 1.97 -2.91
C ARG A 97 13.65 1.50 -2.16
N THR A 98 13.44 0.68 -1.12
CA THR A 98 14.50 0.15 -0.25
C THR A 98 14.88 -1.29 -0.58
N ALA A 99 14.05 -2.05 -1.31
CA ALA A 99 14.39 -3.42 -1.74
C ALA A 99 15.57 -3.46 -2.73
N PHE A 100 15.44 -2.79 -3.89
CA PHE A 100 16.44 -2.85 -4.95
C PHE A 100 17.40 -1.66 -4.85
N ARG A 101 18.69 -1.92 -5.14
CA ARG A 101 19.67 -0.86 -5.39
C ARG A 101 19.33 -0.10 -6.67
N THR A 102 18.81 -0.79 -7.68
CA THR A 102 18.36 -0.18 -8.94
C THR A 102 16.94 0.38 -8.80
N LYS A 103 16.79 1.70 -8.90
CA LYS A 103 15.53 2.40 -8.59
C LYS A 103 14.32 1.90 -9.40
N TRP A 104 14.46 1.78 -10.73
CA TRP A 104 13.34 1.41 -11.60
C TRP A 104 12.81 0.00 -11.33
N MET A 105 13.65 -0.92 -10.83
CA MET A 105 13.23 -2.28 -10.47
C MET A 105 12.23 -2.26 -9.30
N ASN A 106 12.43 -1.36 -8.33
CA ASN A 106 11.43 -1.14 -7.28
C ASN A 106 10.11 -0.68 -7.90
N ASP A 107 10.14 0.32 -8.79
CA ASP A 107 8.92 0.85 -9.39
C ASP A 107 8.17 -0.25 -10.19
N VAL A 108 8.85 -1.09 -10.97
CA VAL A 108 8.20 -2.20 -11.70
C VAL A 108 7.49 -3.17 -10.75
N VAL A 109 8.18 -3.64 -9.71
CA VAL A 109 7.58 -4.57 -8.73
C VAL A 109 6.47 -3.89 -7.94
N TYR A 110 6.62 -2.60 -7.63
CA TYR A 110 5.61 -1.78 -6.97
C TYR A 110 4.31 -1.74 -7.76
N TYR A 111 4.36 -1.41 -9.05
CA TYR A 111 3.16 -1.35 -9.89
C TYR A 111 2.48 -2.72 -10.01
N ILE A 112 3.24 -3.80 -10.17
CA ILE A 112 2.68 -5.15 -10.25
C ILE A 112 2.00 -5.54 -8.93
N ALA A 113 2.70 -5.36 -7.80
CA ALA A 113 2.16 -5.69 -6.49
C ALA A 113 0.92 -4.85 -6.14
N SER A 114 0.96 -3.54 -6.40
CA SER A 114 -0.19 -2.64 -6.21
C SER A 114 -1.39 -3.08 -7.05
N PHE A 115 -1.18 -3.45 -8.32
CA PHE A 115 -2.25 -3.99 -9.17
C PHE A 115 -2.86 -5.27 -8.57
N MET A 116 -2.02 -6.19 -8.11
CA MET A 116 -2.48 -7.47 -7.57
C MET A 116 -3.39 -7.28 -6.35
N ILE A 117 -3.11 -6.31 -5.48
CA ILE A 117 -3.96 -5.99 -4.32
C ILE A 117 -4.88 -4.78 -4.53
N PHE A 118 -5.10 -4.41 -5.80
CA PHE A 118 -6.09 -3.43 -6.21
C PHE A 118 -5.90 -2.03 -5.62
N ARG A 119 -4.66 -1.58 -5.51
CA ARG A 119 -4.27 -0.26 -4.98
C ARG A 119 -3.85 0.68 -6.09
N GLU A 120 -4.38 1.90 -6.07
CA GLU A 120 -3.96 2.91 -7.04
C GLU A 120 -2.53 3.36 -6.70
N PRO A 121 -1.55 3.09 -7.56
CA PRO A 121 -0.14 3.18 -7.19
C PRO A 121 0.30 4.60 -6.84
N GLU A 122 -0.25 5.66 -7.45
CA GLU A 122 0.18 7.01 -7.11
C GLU A 122 -0.43 7.47 -5.77
N THR A 123 -1.74 7.31 -5.59
CA THR A 123 -2.44 7.66 -4.34
C THR A 123 -1.85 6.92 -3.16
N TRP A 124 -1.67 5.60 -3.29
CA TRP A 124 -1.12 4.79 -2.21
C TRP A 124 0.32 5.11 -1.87
N ARG A 125 1.13 5.54 -2.84
CA ARG A 125 2.50 5.99 -2.56
C ARG A 125 2.51 7.20 -1.63
N TRP A 126 1.63 8.17 -1.88
CA TRP A 126 1.55 9.39 -1.10
C TRP A 126 0.79 9.22 0.21
N SER A 127 -0.28 8.42 0.25
CA SER A 127 -0.93 8.05 1.50
C SER A 127 0.04 7.33 2.42
N HIS A 128 0.88 6.47 1.86
CA HIS A 128 1.82 5.68 2.64
C HIS A 128 2.98 6.54 3.15
N ALA A 129 3.49 7.46 2.33
CA ALA A 129 4.45 8.46 2.80
C ALA A 129 3.88 9.28 3.98
N ARG A 130 2.63 9.74 3.86
CA ARG A 130 1.92 10.43 4.96
C ARG A 130 1.76 9.54 6.19
N HIS A 131 1.43 8.26 6.01
CA HIS A 131 1.32 7.29 7.09
C HIS A 131 2.63 7.16 7.88
N HIS A 132 3.79 7.14 7.22
CA HIS A 132 5.10 7.08 7.92
C HIS A 132 5.51 8.39 8.60
N SER A 133 5.05 9.54 8.10
CA SER A 133 5.28 10.82 8.78
C SER A 133 4.39 10.99 10.02
N ASP A 134 3.10 10.67 9.88
CA ASP A 134 2.06 11.00 10.86
C ASP A 134 1.33 9.76 11.40
N THR A 135 2.04 8.64 11.63
CA THR A 135 1.45 7.33 11.95
C THR A 135 0.44 7.41 13.11
N ILE A 136 -0.77 6.89 12.90
CA ILE A 136 -1.85 6.82 13.90
C ILE A 136 -2.41 8.19 14.35
N ILE A 137 -1.90 9.30 13.79
CA ILE A 137 -2.40 10.64 14.08
C ILE A 137 -3.74 10.80 13.36
N VAL A 138 -4.81 10.82 14.18
CA VAL A 138 -6.17 10.89 13.69
C VAL A 138 -6.42 12.22 12.96
N GLY A 139 -6.94 12.12 11.73
CA GLY A 139 -7.14 13.26 10.84
C GLY A 139 -5.94 13.56 9.93
N ARG A 140 -4.83 12.85 10.10
CA ARG A 140 -3.62 12.97 9.25
C ARG A 140 -3.30 11.68 8.53
N ASP A 141 -3.30 10.58 9.27
CA ASP A 141 -3.04 9.24 8.74
C ASP A 141 -4.28 8.67 8.02
N ALA A 142 -4.15 8.48 6.70
CA ALA A 142 -5.19 7.89 5.86
C ALA A 142 -5.27 6.35 6.01
N GLU A 143 -4.22 5.72 6.55
CA GLU A 143 -4.02 4.26 6.56
C GLU A 143 -4.30 3.63 7.93
N ILE A 144 -5.01 4.34 8.83
CA ILE A 144 -5.45 3.76 10.12
C ILE A 144 -6.45 2.62 9.86
N ALA A 145 -5.96 1.39 9.88
CA ALA A 145 -6.75 0.18 9.65
C ALA A 145 -7.78 -0.08 10.76
N PHE A 146 -7.36 0.00 12.03
CA PHE A 146 -8.21 -0.33 13.19
C PHE A 146 -8.60 0.93 13.97
N LYS A 147 -9.71 1.53 13.54
CA LYS A 147 -10.27 2.74 14.17
C LYS A 147 -10.99 2.39 15.47
N ARG A 148 -10.79 3.20 16.51
CA ARG A 148 -11.50 3.05 17.78
C ARG A 148 -13.02 3.20 17.57
N ASN A 149 -13.79 2.38 18.29
CA ASN A 149 -15.26 2.38 18.30
C ASN A 149 -15.91 2.03 16.94
N VAL A 150 -15.24 1.23 16.12
CA VAL A 150 -15.84 0.61 14.93
C VAL A 150 -16.33 -0.80 15.32
N PRO A 151 -17.58 -1.18 14.98
CA PRO A 151 -18.10 -2.52 15.26
C PRO A 151 -17.22 -3.62 14.65
N PHE A 152 -16.99 -4.70 15.42
CA PHE A 152 -16.07 -5.78 15.03
C PHE A 152 -16.41 -6.44 13.69
N TYR A 153 -17.70 -6.58 13.36
CA TYR A 153 -18.13 -7.18 12.09
C TYR A 153 -17.60 -6.43 10.86
N LYS A 154 -17.34 -5.13 10.95
CA LYS A 154 -16.76 -4.37 9.84
C LYS A 154 -15.33 -4.81 9.52
N TYR A 155 -14.58 -5.25 10.52
CA TYR A 155 -13.25 -5.83 10.31
C TYR A 155 -13.33 -7.22 9.67
N LEU A 156 -14.37 -8.00 9.98
CA LEU A 156 -14.61 -9.28 9.29
C LEU A 156 -14.96 -9.07 7.81
N LEU A 157 -15.74 -8.05 7.48
CA LEU A 157 -16.04 -7.68 6.09
C LEU A 157 -14.79 -7.20 5.34
N GLU A 158 -13.91 -6.46 6.03
CA GLU A 158 -12.64 -5.99 5.47
C GLU A 158 -11.68 -7.16 5.19
N LEU A 159 -11.64 -8.18 6.07
CA LEU A 159 -10.80 -9.37 5.90
C LEU A 159 -11.06 -10.11 4.58
N VAL A 160 -12.31 -10.10 4.11
CA VAL A 160 -12.71 -10.71 2.84
C VAL A 160 -12.88 -9.68 1.71
N GLY A 161 -12.45 -8.43 1.93
CA GLY A 161 -12.39 -7.39 0.91
C GLY A 161 -13.74 -6.79 0.48
N ILE A 162 -14.83 -7.05 1.21
CA ILE A 162 -16.19 -6.60 0.82
C ILE A 162 -16.29 -5.07 0.81
N SER A 163 -15.65 -4.39 1.76
CA SER A 163 -15.62 -2.92 1.82
C SER A 163 -14.42 -2.32 1.09
N ALA A 164 -13.25 -2.95 1.19
CA ALA A 164 -12.02 -2.44 0.59
C ALA A 164 -12.11 -2.30 -0.94
N VAL A 165 -12.46 -3.38 -1.65
CA VAL A 165 -12.39 -3.44 -3.11
C VAL A 165 -13.31 -2.41 -3.79
N PRO A 166 -14.59 -2.25 -3.40
CA PRO A 166 -15.45 -1.23 -3.99
C PRO A 166 -14.97 0.20 -3.73
N ASN A 167 -14.39 0.47 -2.57
CA ASN A 167 -13.85 1.80 -2.23
C ASN A 167 -12.63 2.15 -3.07
N GLU A 168 -11.69 1.20 -3.20
CA GLU A 168 -10.53 1.34 -4.10
C GLU A 168 -10.98 1.51 -5.55
N PHE A 169 -11.94 0.70 -6.02
CA PHE A 169 -12.46 0.81 -7.38
C PHE A 169 -13.07 2.19 -7.65
N LYS A 170 -13.85 2.69 -6.70
CA LYS A 170 -14.44 4.02 -6.77
C LYS A 170 -13.35 5.09 -6.84
N GLN A 171 -12.31 5.00 -6.01
CA GLN A 171 -11.19 5.93 -6.02
C GLN A 171 -10.45 5.88 -7.37
N TRP A 172 -10.16 4.69 -7.90
CA TRP A 172 -9.56 4.52 -9.22
C TRP A 172 -10.36 5.22 -10.30
N LEU A 173 -11.67 4.97 -10.37
CA LEU A 173 -12.55 5.60 -11.35
C LEU A 173 -12.57 7.12 -11.18
N GLN A 174 -12.66 7.61 -9.95
CA GLN A 174 -12.62 9.04 -9.68
C GLN A 174 -11.31 9.66 -10.15
N ASN A 175 -10.17 9.06 -9.82
CA ASN A 175 -8.84 9.53 -10.23
C ASN A 175 -8.67 9.51 -11.75
N ALA A 176 -9.15 8.44 -12.42
CA ALA A 176 -9.13 8.31 -13.88
C ALA A 176 -9.85 9.49 -14.57
N PHE A 177 -10.93 10.01 -13.98
CA PHE A 177 -11.65 11.18 -14.49
C PHE A 177 -11.23 12.51 -13.82
N GLY A 178 -10.06 12.56 -13.17
CA GLY A 178 -9.51 13.78 -12.55
C GLY A 178 -10.22 14.26 -11.28
N LYS A 179 -11.06 13.41 -10.67
CA LYS A 179 -11.84 13.74 -9.47
C LYS A 179 -11.11 13.32 -8.20
N MET A 180 -10.08 14.07 -7.81
CA MET A 180 -9.36 13.78 -6.57
C MET A 180 -10.20 14.11 -5.33
N THR A 181 -10.27 13.17 -4.38
CA THR A 181 -11.01 13.36 -3.13
C THR A 181 -10.34 14.42 -2.24
N ASN A 182 -11.09 15.04 -1.33
CA ASN A 182 -10.51 16.02 -0.40
C ASN A 182 -9.41 15.39 0.46
N ASN A 183 -9.61 14.15 0.95
CA ASN A 183 -8.59 13.42 1.68
C ASN A 183 -7.30 13.23 0.87
N GLN A 184 -7.41 12.89 -0.41
CA GLN A 184 -6.25 12.69 -1.28
C GLN A 184 -5.44 13.97 -1.48
N LYS A 185 -6.12 15.11 -1.63
CA LYS A 185 -5.47 16.43 -1.77
C LYS A 185 -4.64 16.85 -0.55
N GLU A 186 -4.89 16.24 0.62
CA GLU A 186 -4.15 16.52 1.85
C GLU A 186 -2.77 15.85 1.92
N PHE A 187 -2.54 14.82 1.13
CA PHE A 187 -1.28 14.05 1.18
C PHE A 187 -0.60 13.88 -0.18
N GLN A 188 -1.33 13.99 -1.29
CA GLN A 188 -0.78 13.81 -2.62
C GLN A 188 -0.52 15.18 -3.29
N PRO A 189 0.71 15.46 -3.74
CA PRO A 189 1.03 16.69 -4.47
C PRO A 189 0.26 16.81 -5.79
N ALA A 190 -0.24 18.01 -6.09
CA ALA A 190 -1.18 18.24 -7.19
C ALA A 190 -0.57 17.93 -8.58
N GLU A 191 0.74 18.12 -8.73
CA GLU A 191 1.50 17.80 -9.94
C GLU A 191 1.54 16.30 -10.27
N THR A 192 1.22 15.44 -9.30
CA THR A 192 1.17 13.99 -9.49
C THR A 192 -0.22 13.50 -9.89
N PHE A 193 -1.27 14.31 -9.73
CA PHE A 193 -2.64 13.91 -10.09
C PHE A 193 -2.78 13.46 -11.54
N ARG A 194 -2.06 14.12 -12.46
CA ARG A 194 -2.01 13.77 -13.88
C ARG A 194 -1.55 12.34 -14.17
N ILE A 195 -0.83 11.70 -13.24
CA ILE A 195 -0.34 10.34 -13.40
C ILE A 195 -1.51 9.36 -13.47
N SER A 196 -2.57 9.63 -12.70
CA SER A 196 -3.74 8.78 -12.53
C SER A 196 -4.92 9.17 -13.43
N ILE A 197 -4.84 10.26 -14.20
CA ILE A 197 -5.90 10.73 -15.12
C ILE A 197 -5.82 10.01 -16.47
N TRP A 198 -6.99 9.64 -17.03
CA TRP A 198 -7.13 9.01 -18.34
C TRP A 198 -8.18 9.72 -19.23
N PRO A 199 -7.90 9.94 -20.53
CA PRO A 199 -6.64 9.68 -21.21
C PRO A 199 -5.58 10.70 -20.78
N ARG A 200 -4.31 10.29 -20.71
CA ARG A 200 -3.22 11.23 -20.50
C ARG A 200 -3.20 12.21 -21.67
N GLU A 201 -3.44 13.48 -21.39
CA GLU A 201 -2.99 14.54 -22.28
C GLU A 201 -1.46 14.55 -22.23
N TYR A 202 -0.83 13.87 -23.19
CA TYR A 202 0.60 14.01 -23.43
C TYR A 202 0.84 15.40 -23.99
N THR A 203 1.04 16.38 -23.10
CA THR A 203 1.66 17.64 -23.47
C THR A 203 3.17 17.38 -23.51
N PHE A 204 3.70 17.28 -24.74
CA PHE A 204 5.14 17.22 -25.02
C PHE A 204 5.79 18.58 -24.83
#